data_AF-A0A5N5SYD1-F1
#
_entry.id   AF-A0A5N5SYD1-F1
#
_cell.length_a   1.000
_cell.length_b   1.000
_cell.length_c   1.000
_cell.angle_alpha   90.00
_cell.angle_beta   90.00
_cell.angle_gamma   90.00
#
_symmetry.space_group_name_H-M   'P 1'
#
loop_
_entity.id
_entity.type
_entity.pdbx_description
1 polymer ?
#
loop_
_entity_poly.entity_id
_entity_poly.type
_entity_poly.pdbx_seq_one_letter_code
_entity_poly.pdbx_strand_id
1 'polypeptide(L)'
;MEPYSFWEARWVEGRTGWHLSEIHPFLTKHASNLDFSPPKRVFIPLCGKCLELIWFYEKELETKDKRLKIYVASIYDINFDDIGKFDVIWDRGSQTAIEISDRDRYAKVMRGVCKEKFLYLMTTMQYDLEDDNDQPPRPISHEQTRKMFGDWCSIKLILENDVTDDRFRKRGIKEVFESYFVLTPK
;
A
#
# COMPACT_ATOMS: atom_id res chain seq x y z
N MET A 1 8.18 -24.06 1.05
CA MET A 1 7.20 -23.46 1.99
C MET A 1 6.25 -22.65 1.13
N GLU A 2 4.94 -22.72 1.37
CA GLU A 2 3.98 -21.87 0.63
C GLU A 2 4.38 -20.39 0.80
N PRO A 3 4.37 -19.57 -0.27
CA PRO A 3 4.92 -18.22 -0.23
C PRO A 3 4.27 -17.28 0.81
N TYR A 4 3.07 -17.61 1.31
CA TYR A 4 2.36 -16.85 2.33
C TYR A 4 2.54 -17.37 3.76
N SER A 5 3.20 -18.51 3.98
CA SER A 5 3.34 -19.12 5.32
C SER A 5 4.03 -18.18 6.32
N PHE A 6 4.98 -17.36 5.85
CA PHE A 6 5.62 -16.33 6.66
C PHE A 6 4.58 -15.35 7.22
N TRP A 7 3.69 -14.82 6.36
CA TRP A 7 2.69 -13.85 6.77
C TRP A 7 1.59 -14.45 7.64
N GLU A 8 1.14 -15.65 7.31
CA GLU A 8 0.14 -16.39 8.09
C GLU A 8 0.63 -16.64 9.52
N ALA A 9 1.87 -17.13 9.69
CA ALA A 9 2.45 -17.34 11.01
C ALA A 9 2.47 -16.05 11.86
N ARG A 10 2.79 -14.89 11.25
CA ARG A 10 2.76 -13.62 11.97
C ARG A 10 1.37 -13.23 12.43
N TRP A 11 0.33 -13.51 11.64
CA TRP A 11 -1.05 -13.27 12.05
C TRP A 11 -1.48 -14.19 13.18
N VAL A 12 -1.18 -15.50 13.09
CA VAL A 12 -1.48 -16.50 14.13
C VAL A 12 -0.81 -16.14 15.45
N GLU A 13 0.44 -15.69 15.40
CA GLU A 13 1.23 -15.33 16.58
C GLU A 13 0.98 -13.90 17.08
N GLY A 14 0.07 -13.14 16.44
CA GLY A 14 -0.22 -11.75 16.82
C GLY A 14 0.93 -10.76 16.56
N ARG A 15 1.93 -11.12 15.76
CA ARG A 15 3.09 -10.29 15.43
C ARG A 15 2.78 -9.26 14.33
N THR A 16 1.75 -8.44 14.53
CA THR A 16 1.21 -7.47 13.56
C THR A 16 1.66 -6.03 13.82
N GLY A 17 2.95 -5.81 14.07
CA GLY A 17 3.49 -4.49 14.44
C GLY A 17 3.33 -3.38 13.39
N TRP A 18 2.90 -3.72 12.17
CA TRP A 18 2.56 -2.75 11.11
C TRP A 18 1.15 -2.16 11.25
N HIS A 19 0.27 -2.78 12.04
CA HIS A 19 -1.11 -2.33 12.19
C HIS A 19 -1.17 -1.03 12.99
N LEU A 20 -1.92 -0.05 12.47
CA LEU A 20 -2.23 1.18 13.18
C LEU A 20 -3.61 1.04 13.83
N SER A 21 -3.75 1.52 15.06
CA SER A 21 -5.03 1.58 15.79
C SER A 21 -5.92 2.74 15.35
N GLU A 22 -5.45 3.55 14.41
CA GLU A 22 -6.09 4.77 13.92
C GLU A 22 -5.99 4.82 12.39
N ILE A 23 -6.84 5.63 11.75
CA ILE A 23 -6.73 5.91 10.31
C ILE A 23 -5.39 6.59 10.04
N HIS A 24 -4.72 6.17 8.98
CA HIS A 24 -3.44 6.74 8.57
C HIS A 24 -3.52 8.28 8.48
N PRO A 25 -2.68 9.05 9.21
CA PRO A 25 -2.76 10.50 9.27
C PRO A 25 -2.67 11.21 7.91
N PHE A 26 -1.99 10.58 6.95
CA PHE A 26 -1.96 11.07 5.56
C PHE A 26 -3.37 11.24 4.97
N LEU A 27 -4.24 10.23 5.12
CA LEU A 27 -5.61 10.32 4.60
C LEU A 27 -6.40 11.39 5.34
N THR A 28 -6.32 11.44 6.66
CA THR A 28 -7.10 12.43 7.45
C THR A 28 -6.67 13.87 7.16
N LYS A 29 -5.39 14.12 6.86
CA LYS A 29 -4.86 15.46 6.57
C LYS A 29 -5.00 15.90 5.11
N HIS A 30 -4.86 14.99 4.14
CA HIS A 30 -4.77 15.35 2.72
C HIS A 30 -6.00 15.01 1.91
N ALA A 31 -6.94 14.21 2.43
CA ALA A 31 -8.08 13.74 1.65
C ALA A 31 -9.01 14.84 1.14
N SER A 32 -9.11 15.98 1.84
CA SER A 32 -9.96 17.10 1.40
C SER A 32 -9.50 17.73 0.08
N ASN A 33 -8.23 17.54 -0.29
CA ASN A 33 -7.65 18.07 -1.53
C ASN A 33 -7.64 17.03 -2.67
N LEU A 34 -8.20 15.84 -2.44
CA LEU A 34 -8.23 14.73 -3.37
C LEU A 34 -9.66 14.44 -3.82
N ASP A 35 -9.82 14.05 -5.08
CA ASP A 35 -11.13 13.70 -5.62
C ASP A 35 -11.56 12.29 -5.21
N PHE A 36 -12.34 12.22 -4.13
CA PHE A 36 -13.08 11.02 -3.72
C PHE A 36 -14.57 11.11 -4.05
N SER A 37 -14.99 11.96 -5.00
CA SER A 37 -16.41 12.15 -5.31
C SER A 37 -17.05 10.83 -5.79
N PRO A 38 -18.07 10.31 -5.09
CA PRO A 38 -18.62 8.99 -5.40
C PRO A 38 -19.41 9.00 -6.73
N PRO A 39 -19.59 7.84 -7.37
CA PRO A 39 -19.11 6.52 -6.94
C PRO A 39 -17.64 6.30 -7.29
N LYS A 40 -16.81 5.86 -6.32
CA LYS A 40 -15.41 5.46 -6.56
C LYS A 40 -15.21 4.03 -6.05
N ARG A 41 -14.59 3.19 -6.87
CA ARG A 41 -14.14 1.86 -6.45
C ARG A 41 -12.74 1.98 -5.87
N VAL A 42 -12.58 1.55 -4.62
CA VAL A 42 -11.30 1.59 -3.91
C VAL A 42 -10.69 0.19 -3.86
N PHE A 43 -9.39 0.10 -4.15
CA PHE A 43 -8.60 -1.10 -3.96
C PHE A 43 -7.52 -0.86 -2.90
N ILE A 44 -7.42 -1.79 -1.94
CA ILE A 44 -6.40 -1.77 -0.89
C ILE A 44 -5.62 -3.08 -1.01
N PRO A 45 -4.45 -3.11 -1.69
CA PRO A 45 -3.62 -4.31 -1.71
C PRO A 45 -3.17 -4.68 -0.30
N LEU A 46 -2.96 -5.99 -0.06
CA LEU A 46 -2.46 -6.54 1.22
C LEU A 46 -3.11 -5.92 2.47
N CYS A 47 -4.43 -5.69 2.41
CA CYS A 47 -5.15 -4.79 3.33
C CYS A 47 -5.07 -5.17 4.82
N GLY A 48 -4.76 -6.44 5.13
CA GLY A 48 -4.79 -6.95 6.49
C GLY A 48 -6.11 -6.61 7.17
N LYS A 49 -6.05 -5.87 8.28
CA LYS A 49 -7.21 -5.33 9.01
C LYS A 49 -7.21 -3.80 9.10
N CYS A 50 -6.67 -3.13 8.08
CA CYS A 50 -6.48 -1.68 8.12
C CYS A 50 -7.81 -0.94 8.29
N LEU A 51 -7.84 0.09 9.14
CA LEU A 51 -9.08 0.82 9.46
C LEU A 51 -9.55 1.69 8.27
N GLU A 52 -8.68 1.91 7.29
CA GLU A 52 -9.01 2.60 6.04
C GLU A 52 -10.09 1.86 5.24
N LEU A 53 -10.23 0.54 5.39
CA LEU A 53 -11.35 -0.20 4.80
C LEU A 53 -12.70 0.38 5.26
N ILE A 54 -12.81 0.73 6.55
CA ILE A 54 -14.00 1.35 7.13
C ILE A 54 -14.07 2.82 6.72
N TRP A 55 -12.95 3.55 6.74
CA TRP A 55 -12.94 4.96 6.36
C TRP A 55 -13.38 5.20 4.92
N PHE A 56 -12.88 4.41 3.96
CA PHE A 56 -13.32 4.48 2.57
C PHE A 56 -14.77 4.02 2.41
N TYR A 57 -15.23 3.08 3.23
CA TYR A 57 -16.63 2.67 3.26
C TYR A 57 -17.55 3.79 3.78
N GLU A 58 -17.21 4.44 4.89
CA GLU A 58 -18.00 5.51 5.53
C GLU A 58 -17.98 6.83 4.77
N LYS A 59 -16.94 7.09 3.96
CA LYS A 59 -16.94 8.21 3.00
C LYS A 59 -18.05 8.12 1.96
N GLU A 60 -18.67 6.94 1.81
CA GLU A 60 -19.96 6.77 1.20
C GLU A 60 -21.00 6.51 2.32
N LEU A 61 -21.75 7.55 2.69
CA LEU A 61 -22.94 7.57 3.58
C LEU A 61 -23.54 6.19 3.90
N GLU A 62 -23.72 5.86 5.20
CA GLU A 62 -24.44 4.69 5.75
C GLU A 62 -25.33 3.92 4.75
N THR A 63 -24.92 2.72 4.32
CA THR A 63 -25.85 1.75 3.71
C THR A 63 -25.62 0.32 4.19
N LYS A 64 -26.74 -0.43 4.27
CA LYS A 64 -26.84 -1.83 4.72
C LYS A 64 -26.42 -2.86 3.64
N ASP A 65 -25.70 -2.44 2.59
CA ASP A 65 -25.63 -3.17 1.31
C ASP A 65 -24.39 -4.06 1.09
N LYS A 66 -23.48 -4.17 2.07
CA LYS A 66 -22.36 -5.13 2.05
C LYS A 66 -21.40 -4.97 0.85
N ARG A 67 -21.12 -3.74 0.40
CA ARG A 67 -20.22 -3.45 -0.73
C ARG A 67 -18.72 -3.66 -0.46
N LEU A 68 -18.32 -3.93 0.78
CA LEU A 68 -16.94 -4.30 1.13
C LEU A 68 -16.68 -5.77 0.80
N LYS A 69 -15.65 -6.04 -0.03
CA LYS A 69 -15.19 -7.38 -0.36
C LYS A 69 -13.73 -7.56 0.07
N ILE A 70 -13.46 -8.60 0.85
CA ILE A 70 -12.10 -9.02 1.23
C ILE A 70 -11.82 -10.34 0.53
N TYR A 71 -10.78 -10.38 -0.29
CA TYR A 71 -10.32 -11.57 -0.98
C TYR A 71 -9.19 -12.20 -0.18
N VAL A 72 -9.36 -13.45 0.25
CA VAL A 72 -8.33 -14.23 0.92
C VAL A 72 -7.58 -15.03 -0.14
N ALA A 73 -6.62 -14.38 -0.80
CA ALA A 73 -5.82 -14.95 -1.88
C ALA A 73 -4.49 -14.20 -2.00
N SER A 74 -3.56 -14.74 -2.79
CA SER A 74 -2.39 -13.97 -3.22
C SER A 74 -2.82 -12.80 -4.11
N ILE A 75 -2.13 -11.66 -4.00
CA ILE A 75 -2.30 -10.53 -4.93
C ILE A 75 -2.01 -10.95 -6.39
N TYR A 76 -1.21 -12.01 -6.57
CA TYR A 76 -0.84 -12.52 -7.88
C TYR A 76 -1.86 -13.47 -8.51
N ASP A 77 -2.85 -13.91 -7.73
CA ASP A 77 -3.95 -14.76 -8.20
C ASP A 77 -5.19 -13.94 -8.58
N ILE A 78 -5.04 -12.61 -8.66
CA ILE A 78 -6.12 -11.71 -9.07
C ILE A 78 -6.52 -12.01 -10.51
N ASN A 79 -7.80 -12.31 -10.68
CA ASN A 79 -8.48 -12.27 -11.96
C ASN A 79 -9.19 -10.91 -12.12
N PHE A 80 -8.75 -10.12 -13.10
CA PHE A 80 -9.32 -8.80 -13.36
C PHE A 80 -10.77 -8.84 -13.85
N ASP A 81 -11.21 -9.95 -14.44
CA ASP A 81 -12.61 -10.11 -14.88
C ASP A 81 -13.55 -10.26 -13.67
N ASP A 82 -13.06 -10.90 -12.59
CA ASP A 82 -13.83 -11.12 -11.37
C ASP A 82 -13.88 -9.85 -10.50
N ILE A 83 -12.74 -9.16 -10.38
CA ILE A 83 -12.63 -8.01 -9.46
C ILE A 83 -12.84 -6.67 -10.17
N GLY A 84 -12.74 -6.58 -11.49
CA GLY A 84 -12.82 -5.33 -12.25
C GLY A 84 -11.66 -4.36 -12.00
N LYS A 85 -11.88 -3.08 -12.34
CA LYS A 85 -10.91 -1.98 -12.21
C LYS A 85 -11.36 -0.94 -11.17
N PHE A 86 -10.42 -0.18 -10.65
CA PHE A 86 -10.58 0.71 -9.51
C PHE A 86 -10.20 2.15 -9.83
N ASP A 87 -10.93 3.07 -9.22
CA ASP A 87 -10.72 4.52 -9.33
C ASP A 87 -9.67 5.01 -8.35
N VAL A 88 -9.57 4.35 -7.18
CA VAL A 88 -8.67 4.74 -6.09
C VAL A 88 -7.87 3.54 -5.64
N ILE A 89 -6.56 3.71 -5.46
CA ILE A 89 -5.69 2.73 -4.83
C ILE A 89 -5.14 3.33 -3.53
N TRP A 90 -5.21 2.58 -2.43
CA TRP A 90 -4.54 2.89 -1.18
C TRP A 90 -3.49 1.82 -0.87
N ASP A 91 -2.24 2.09 -1.23
CA ASP A 91 -1.11 1.18 -1.07
C ASP A 91 -0.22 1.65 0.08
N ARG A 92 -0.51 1.16 1.28
CA ARG A 92 0.28 1.44 2.47
C ARG A 92 0.72 0.13 3.08
N GLY A 93 2.03 -0.02 3.26
CA GLY A 93 2.60 -1.26 3.81
C GLY A 93 2.38 -2.49 2.92
N SER A 94 2.00 -2.30 1.65
CA SER A 94 1.79 -3.41 0.72
C SER A 94 3.03 -3.61 -0.13
N GLN A 95 3.42 -2.61 -0.91
CA GLN A 95 4.63 -2.72 -1.75
C GLN A 95 5.90 -3.01 -0.92
N THR A 96 6.03 -2.43 0.26
CA THR A 96 7.15 -2.69 1.18
C THR A 96 7.10 -4.09 1.81
N ALA A 97 5.98 -4.78 1.73
CA ALA A 97 5.82 -6.19 2.15
C ALA A 97 6.13 -7.20 1.04
N ILE A 98 6.21 -6.76 -0.23
CA ILE A 98 6.55 -7.59 -1.38
C ILE A 98 8.06 -7.86 -1.41
N GLU A 99 8.46 -9.09 -1.76
CA GLU A 99 9.87 -9.47 -1.98
C GLU A 99 10.50 -8.61 -3.09
N ILE A 100 11.80 -8.31 -2.98
CA ILE A 100 12.48 -7.42 -3.94
C ILE A 100 12.38 -7.95 -5.36
N SER A 101 12.51 -9.27 -5.55
CA SER A 101 12.39 -9.99 -6.82
C SER A 101 11.01 -9.84 -7.48
N ASP A 102 9.97 -9.64 -6.69
CA ASP A 102 8.57 -9.61 -7.15
C ASP A 102 8.01 -8.19 -7.33
N ARG A 103 8.81 -7.16 -7.09
CA ARG A 103 8.40 -5.75 -7.19
C ARG A 103 7.87 -5.39 -8.59
N ASP A 104 8.56 -5.80 -9.64
CA ASP A 104 8.12 -5.54 -11.02
C ASP A 104 6.81 -6.27 -11.35
N ARG A 105 6.63 -7.49 -10.83
CA ARG A 105 5.38 -8.25 -10.96
C ARG A 105 4.24 -7.54 -10.23
N TYR A 106 4.49 -7.05 -9.02
CA TYR A 106 3.53 -6.27 -8.24
C TYR A 106 3.13 -4.99 -8.97
N ALA A 107 4.08 -4.20 -9.48
CA ALA A 107 3.79 -2.98 -10.23
C ALA A 107 2.91 -3.24 -11.47
N LYS A 108 3.12 -4.37 -12.17
CA LYS A 108 2.26 -4.80 -13.29
C LYS A 108 0.85 -5.15 -12.84
N VAL A 109 0.68 -5.84 -11.72
CA VAL A 109 -0.65 -6.11 -11.12
C VAL A 109 -1.34 -4.80 -10.75
N MET A 110 -0.61 -3.88 -10.12
CA MET A 110 -1.16 -2.59 -9.70
C MET A 110 -1.58 -1.72 -10.89
N ARG A 111 -0.80 -1.70 -11.97
CA ARG A 111 -1.22 -1.09 -13.24
C ARG A 111 -2.50 -1.76 -13.76
N GLY A 112 -2.56 -3.08 -13.65
CA GLY A 112 -3.71 -3.89 -14.07
C GLY A 112 -4.99 -3.59 -13.29
N VAL A 113 -4.95 -3.20 -12.02
CA VAL A 113 -6.18 -2.89 -11.26
C VAL A 113 -6.70 -1.47 -11.50
N CYS A 114 -5.86 -0.54 -11.99
CA CYS A 114 -6.27 0.84 -12.23
C CYS A 114 -7.23 0.96 -13.43
N LYS A 115 -8.23 1.86 -13.30
CA LYS A 115 -8.97 2.41 -14.46
C LYS A 115 -8.09 3.38 -15.26
N GLU A 116 -8.56 3.82 -16.43
CA GLU A 116 -7.87 4.86 -17.23
C GLU A 116 -7.70 6.17 -16.45
N LYS A 117 -8.72 6.57 -15.68
CA LYS A 117 -8.63 7.66 -14.71
C LYS A 117 -8.59 7.07 -13.31
N PHE A 118 -7.49 7.29 -12.61
CA PHE A 118 -7.28 6.77 -11.27
C PHE A 118 -6.58 7.78 -10.36
N LEU A 119 -6.70 7.56 -9.05
CA LEU A 119 -5.94 8.20 -8.01
C LEU A 119 -5.25 7.11 -7.18
N TYR A 120 -3.92 7.04 -7.25
CA TYR A 120 -3.16 6.03 -6.53
C TYR A 120 -2.34 6.72 -5.44
N LEU A 121 -2.71 6.43 -4.19
CA LEU A 121 -2.04 6.89 -2.99
C LEU A 121 -1.11 5.79 -2.49
N MET A 122 0.19 6.08 -2.41
CA MET A 122 1.20 5.09 -2.10
C MET A 122 2.14 5.59 -1.00
N THR A 123 2.49 4.70 -0.07
CA THR A 123 3.57 4.95 0.90
C THR A 123 4.74 4.01 0.68
N THR A 124 5.95 4.55 0.77
CA THR A 124 7.20 3.77 0.73
C THR A 124 8.03 4.10 1.96
N MET A 125 8.94 3.20 2.34
CA MET A 125 9.94 3.46 3.37
C MET A 125 11.33 3.54 2.75
N GLN A 126 12.13 4.49 3.21
CA GLN A 126 13.50 4.68 2.77
C GLN A 126 14.43 4.58 3.95
N TYR A 127 15.41 3.70 3.81
CA TYR A 127 16.48 3.53 4.77
C TYR A 127 17.56 2.67 4.13
N ASP A 128 18.79 2.78 4.64
CA ASP A 128 19.90 1.96 4.19
C ASP A 128 19.84 0.58 4.86
N LEU A 129 19.92 -0.47 4.04
CA LEU A 129 20.14 -1.83 4.49
C LEU A 129 21.64 -2.09 4.49
N GLU A 130 22.23 -2.31 5.67
CA GLU A 130 23.65 -2.69 5.77
C GLU A 130 23.88 -4.17 5.37
N ASP A 131 22.83 -5.01 5.40
CA ASP A 131 22.87 -6.45 5.12
C ASP A 131 21.74 -6.89 4.15
N ASP A 132 21.91 -8.09 3.57
CA ASP A 132 20.95 -8.79 2.68
C ASP A 132 19.71 -9.35 3.42
N ASN A 133 19.33 -8.74 4.54
CA ASN A 133 18.22 -9.20 5.36
C ASN A 133 16.90 -8.69 4.76
N ASP A 134 16.34 -9.51 3.85
CA ASP A 134 15.10 -9.27 3.09
C ASP A 134 13.84 -9.29 3.98
N GLN A 135 13.81 -8.47 5.03
CA GLN A 135 12.70 -8.37 5.98
C GLN A 135 11.81 -7.16 5.69
N PRO A 136 10.48 -7.34 5.75
CA PRO A 136 9.54 -6.25 5.62
C PRO A 136 9.50 -5.37 6.89
N PRO A 137 9.19 -4.06 6.77
CA PRO A 137 8.97 -3.34 5.51
C PRO A 137 10.29 -3.08 4.79
N ARG A 138 10.41 -3.49 3.52
CA ARG A 138 11.63 -3.38 2.72
C ARG A 138 11.78 -1.97 2.14
N PRO A 139 13.01 -1.42 2.04
CA PRO A 139 13.20 -0.05 1.58
C PRO A 139 12.94 0.08 0.07
N ILE A 140 12.37 1.20 -0.34
CA ILE A 140 12.10 1.56 -1.73
C ILE A 140 12.48 3.02 -1.92
N SER A 141 13.58 3.27 -2.66
CA SER A 141 14.03 4.64 -2.95
C SER A 141 13.08 5.35 -3.92
N HIS A 142 13.12 6.69 -3.97
CA HIS A 142 12.33 7.45 -4.94
C HIS A 142 12.70 7.08 -6.38
N GLU A 143 13.97 6.71 -6.63
CA GLU A 143 14.42 6.22 -7.93
C GLU A 143 13.78 4.88 -8.28
N GLN A 144 13.76 3.92 -7.34
CA GLN A 144 13.07 2.65 -7.53
C GLN A 144 11.57 2.85 -7.78
N THR A 145 10.91 3.72 -7.01
CA THR A 145 9.52 4.12 -7.26
C THR A 145 9.33 4.65 -8.68
N ARG A 146 10.19 5.56 -9.14
CA ARG A 146 10.15 6.09 -10.51
C ARG A 146 10.36 5.01 -11.56
N LYS A 147 11.30 4.09 -11.36
CA LYS A 147 11.55 2.96 -12.27
C LYS A 147 10.35 2.01 -12.38
N MET A 148 9.67 1.75 -11.27
CA MET A 148 8.56 0.79 -11.23
C MET A 148 7.26 1.33 -11.84
N PHE A 149 7.01 2.62 -11.70
CA PHE A 149 5.70 3.22 -12.02
C PHE A 149 5.76 4.31 -13.10
N GLY A 150 6.91 4.96 -13.27
CA GLY A 150 7.06 6.19 -14.05
C GLY A 150 6.82 6.05 -15.54
N ASP A 151 6.82 4.83 -16.07
CA ASP A 151 6.51 4.56 -17.48
C ASP A 151 5.03 4.78 -17.80
N TRP A 152 4.13 4.56 -16.84
CA TRP A 152 2.68 4.54 -17.08
C TRP A 152 1.86 5.52 -16.24
N CYS A 153 2.47 6.19 -15.26
CA CYS A 153 1.80 7.23 -14.46
C CYS A 153 2.72 8.42 -14.16
N SER A 154 2.11 9.56 -13.89
CA SER A 154 2.80 10.68 -13.23
C SER A 154 2.96 10.38 -11.74
N ILE A 155 4.12 10.70 -11.16
CA ILE A 155 4.44 10.42 -9.75
C ILE A 155 4.76 11.74 -9.06
N LYS A 156 3.99 12.09 -8.03
CA LYS A 156 4.21 13.29 -7.23
C LYS A 156 4.51 12.89 -5.78
N LEU A 157 5.69 13.24 -5.28
CA LEU A 157 5.98 13.22 -3.84
C LEU A 157 5.18 14.33 -3.17
N ILE A 158 4.37 13.98 -2.17
CA ILE A 158 3.54 14.93 -1.43
C ILE A 158 4.27 15.41 -0.17
N LEU A 159 4.82 14.47 0.59
CA LEU A 159 5.59 14.74 1.79
C LEU A 159 6.46 13.53 2.13
N GLU A 160 7.39 13.76 3.04
CA GLU A 160 8.27 12.75 3.61
C GLU A 160 8.42 13.04 5.10
N ASN A 161 8.31 11.99 5.92
CA ASN A 161 8.43 12.11 7.38
C ASN A 161 9.54 11.19 7.88
N ASP A 162 10.33 11.66 8.83
CA ASP A 162 11.15 10.79 9.67
C ASP A 162 10.22 9.95 10.56
N VAL A 163 10.29 8.63 10.38
CA VAL A 163 9.53 7.62 11.13
C VAL A 163 10.47 6.68 11.91
N THR A 164 11.70 7.13 12.16
CA THR A 164 12.71 6.36 12.88
C THR A 164 12.24 6.06 14.30
N ASP A 165 12.16 4.77 14.62
CA ASP A 165 11.81 4.31 15.95
C ASP A 165 12.71 3.17 16.43
N ASP A 166 12.46 2.71 17.66
CA ASP A 166 13.26 1.69 18.32
C ASP A 166 13.25 0.33 17.60
N ARG A 167 12.23 0.03 16.79
CA ARG A 167 12.17 -1.22 16.00
C ARG A 167 13.21 -1.20 14.89
N PHE A 168 13.44 -0.03 14.28
CA PHE A 168 14.47 0.17 13.27
C PHE A 168 15.86 0.29 13.90
N ARG A 169 15.99 1.04 15.00
CA ARG A 169 17.28 1.18 15.72
C ARG A 169 17.82 -0.17 16.20
N LYS A 170 16.96 -1.06 16.70
CA LYS A 170 17.33 -2.43 17.09
C LYS A 170 17.85 -3.30 15.93
N ARG A 171 17.56 -2.92 14.69
CA ARG A 171 18.05 -3.57 13.46
C ARG A 171 19.31 -2.88 12.91
N GLY A 172 19.89 -1.90 13.63
CA GLY A 172 21.02 -1.11 13.15
C GLY A 172 20.66 0.03 12.19
N ILE A 173 19.36 0.22 11.90
CA ILE A 173 18.90 1.23 10.95
C ILE A 173 18.83 2.58 11.68
N LYS A 174 19.59 3.56 11.17
CA LYS A 174 19.78 4.86 11.83
C LYS A 174 18.68 5.87 11.50
N GLU A 175 18.24 5.88 10.25
CA GLU A 175 17.25 6.84 9.74
C GLU A 175 16.27 6.10 8.84
N VAL A 176 14.97 6.39 9.02
CA VAL A 176 13.89 5.84 8.21
C VAL A 176 12.94 6.96 7.83
N PHE A 177 12.76 7.14 6.54
CA PHE A 177 11.81 8.11 6.01
C PHE A 177 10.62 7.39 5.37
N GLU A 178 9.40 7.76 5.76
CA GLU A 178 8.20 7.35 5.04
C GLU A 178 7.85 8.44 4.02
N SER A 179 7.88 8.08 2.74
CA SER A 179 7.54 8.96 1.63
C SER A 179 6.12 8.68 1.16
N TYR A 180 5.36 9.74 0.88
CA TYR A 180 3.97 9.66 0.44
C TYR A 180 3.85 10.18 -0.98
N PHE A 181 3.32 9.34 -1.87
CA PHE A 181 3.17 9.64 -3.27
C PHE A 181 1.71 9.68 -3.69
N VAL A 182 1.42 10.57 -4.63
CA VAL A 182 0.21 10.57 -5.44
C VAL A 182 0.61 10.22 -6.87
N LEU A 183 0.04 9.13 -7.37
CA LEU A 183 0.20 8.63 -8.72
C LEU A 183 -1.11 8.90 -9.49
N THR A 184 -0.98 9.46 -10.69
CA THR A 184 -2.11 9.78 -11.57
C THR A 184 -1.81 9.35 -13.01
N PRO A 185 -2.82 9.23 -13.88
CA PRO A 185 -2.59 9.03 -15.32
C PRO A 185 -1.60 10.06 -15.88
N LYS A 186 -0.87 9.66 -16.93
CA LYS A 186 -0.08 10.58 -17.76
C LYS A 186 -0.98 11.41 -18.67
#